data_AF-A0A820SE62-F1
#
_entry.id   AF-A0A820SE62-F1
#
_cell.length_a   1.000
_cell.length_b   1.000
_cell.length_c   1.000
_cell.angle_alpha   90.00
_cell.angle_beta   90.00
_cell.angle_gamma   90.00
#
_symmetry.space_group_name_H-M   'P 1'
#
loop_
_entity.id
_entity.type
_entity.pdbx_description
1 polymer ?
#
loop_
_entity_poly.entity_id
_entity_poly.type
_entity_poly.pdbx_seq_one_letter_code
_entity_poly.pdbx_strand_id
1 'polypeptide(L)'
;ATHLVTKWRNRLLSSSAELRLGNQFISINHLYDIIHNETYTKLDHGLTKSDINPKDRQNFSSCLKLTSPDLFKILNDNNGTQGTLIYLQMLKMIAVAYIDKKTTIAE
;
A
#
# COMPACT_ATOMS: atom_id res chain seq x y z
N ALA A 1 -8.02 -15.17 -4.48
CA ALA A 1 -6.92 -14.20 -4.59
C ALA A 1 -7.32 -12.79 -4.14
N THR A 2 -8.39 -12.18 -4.65
CA THR A 2 -8.82 -10.81 -4.29
C THR A 2 -8.97 -10.58 -2.78
N HIS A 3 -9.55 -11.55 -2.06
CA HIS A 3 -9.68 -11.51 -0.59
C HIS A 3 -8.36 -11.46 0.16
N LEU A 4 -7.29 -12.05 -0.38
CA LEU A 4 -5.96 -12.01 0.25
C LEU A 4 -5.39 -10.59 0.19
N VAL A 5 -5.44 -9.97 -1.00
CA VAL A 5 -4.96 -8.61 -1.25
C VAL A 5 -5.74 -7.60 -0.39
N THR A 6 -7.07 -7.70 -0.35
CA THR A 6 -7.89 -6.80 0.48
C THR A 6 -7.67 -7.03 1.97
N LYS A 7 -7.45 -8.26 2.43
CA LYS A 7 -7.11 -8.54 3.84
C LYS A 7 -5.74 -7.96 4.22
N TRP A 8 -4.76 -8.01 3.32
CA TRP A 8 -3.44 -7.38 3.52
C TRP A 8 -3.54 -5.86 3.63
N ARG A 9 -4.30 -5.20 2.73
CA ARG A 9 -4.62 -3.76 2.86
C ARG A 9 -5.35 -3.46 4.17
N ASN A 10 -6.40 -4.22 4.50
CA ASN A 10 -7.19 -3.98 5.70
C ASN A 10 -6.37 -4.14 6.99
N ARG A 11 -5.32 -4.98 6.96
CA ARG A 11 -4.38 -5.09 8.07
C ARG A 11 -3.57 -3.82 8.27
N LEU A 12 -3.08 -3.19 7.19
CA LEU A 12 -2.40 -1.90 7.25
C LEU A 12 -3.30 -0.79 7.83
N LEU A 13 -4.60 -0.81 7.47
CA LEU A 13 -5.58 0.18 7.93
C LEU A 13 -6.09 -0.05 9.36
N SER A 14 -5.75 -1.19 9.97
CA SER A 14 -6.27 -1.57 11.28
C SER A 14 -5.43 -0.97 12.39
N SER A 15 -6.07 -0.32 13.36
CA SER A 15 -5.45 0.14 14.62
C SER A 15 -5.34 -0.96 15.68
N SER A 16 -5.70 -2.21 15.35
CA SER A 16 -5.82 -3.29 16.34
C SER A 16 -4.51 -3.77 16.93
N ALA A 17 -3.40 -3.59 16.21
CA ALA A 17 -2.09 -4.01 16.68
C ALA A 17 -0.99 -3.30 15.91
N GLU A 18 0.16 -3.18 16.57
CA GLU A 18 1.37 -2.67 15.97
C GLU A 18 1.85 -3.58 14.83
N LEU A 19 2.28 -2.99 13.72
CA LEU A 19 2.74 -3.71 12.55
C LEU A 19 4.23 -3.42 12.34
N ARG A 20 5.05 -4.47 12.36
CA ARG A 20 6.52 -4.36 12.26
C ARG A 20 7.07 -5.41 11.30
N LEU A 21 8.17 -5.06 10.63
CA LEU A 21 8.99 -5.97 9.84
C LEU A 21 10.45 -5.84 10.30
N GLY A 22 10.92 -6.82 11.08
CA GLY A 22 12.18 -6.69 11.79
C GLY A 22 12.18 -5.45 12.69
N ASN A 23 13.14 -4.55 12.48
CA ASN A 23 13.25 -3.29 13.22
C ASN A 23 12.47 -2.13 12.59
N GLN A 24 11.78 -2.36 11.47
CA GLN A 24 11.06 -1.32 10.74
C GLN A 24 9.60 -1.25 11.19
N PHE A 25 9.12 -0.03 11.42
CA PHE A 25 7.73 0.24 11.77
C PHE A 25 6.88 0.45 10.50
N ILE A 26 5.67 -0.11 10.50
CA ILE A 26 4.70 0.08 9.42
C ILE A 26 3.53 0.89 9.96
N SER A 27 3.23 1.98 9.27
CA SER A 27 2.14 2.87 9.64
C SER A 27 1.33 3.31 8.44
N ILE A 28 0.02 3.37 8.63
CA ILE A 28 -0.89 4.06 7.72
C ILE A 28 -0.70 5.59 7.78
N ASN A 29 -0.18 6.11 8.91
CA ASN A 29 0.05 7.55 9.06
C ASN A 29 1.03 8.07 8.01
N HIS A 30 2.01 7.27 7.59
CA HIS A 30 2.91 7.64 6.50
C HIS A 30 2.15 7.97 5.19
N LEU A 31 1.02 7.30 4.92
CA LEU A 31 0.17 7.60 3.76
C LEU A 31 -0.75 8.79 4.00
N TYR A 32 -1.25 8.96 5.23
CA TYR A 32 -1.98 10.17 5.61
C TYR A 32 -1.09 11.41 5.44
N ASP A 33 0.16 11.34 5.89
CA ASP A 33 1.12 12.43 5.80
C ASP A 33 1.40 12.80 4.34
N ILE A 34 1.59 11.81 3.45
CA ILE A 34 1.77 12.06 2.01
C ILE A 34 0.54 12.75 1.41
N ILE A 35 -0.67 12.29 1.72
CA ILE A 35 -1.92 12.85 1.16
C ILE A 35 -2.18 14.29 1.63
N HIS A 36 -1.68 14.67 2.81
CA HIS A 36 -1.87 16.01 3.39
C HIS A 36 -0.61 16.88 3.31
N ASN A 37 0.46 16.41 2.67
CA ASN A 37 1.70 17.16 2.52
C ASN A 37 1.52 18.29 1.49
N GLU A 38 2.06 19.47 1.76
CA GLU A 38 2.06 20.59 0.80
C GLU A 38 3.07 20.38 -0.35
N THR A 39 4.07 19.52 -0.16
CA THR A 39 5.13 19.21 -1.13
C THR A 39 4.65 18.33 -2.27
N TYR A 40 3.67 17.45 -2.00
CA TYR A 40 3.20 16.45 -2.96
C TYR A 40 1.74 16.71 -3.31
N THR A 41 1.43 16.67 -4.60
CA THR A 41 0.07 16.75 -5.11
C THR A 41 -0.50 15.36 -5.33
N LYS A 42 -1.83 15.28 -5.50
CA LYS A 42 -2.50 14.04 -5.90
C LYS A 42 -1.94 13.44 -7.20
N LEU A 43 -1.40 14.25 -8.10
CA LEU A 43 -0.80 13.75 -9.34
C LEU A 43 0.53 13.02 -9.08
N ASP A 44 1.25 13.41 -8.03
CA ASP A 44 2.52 12.79 -7.66
C ASP A 44 2.32 11.44 -6.97
N HIS A 45 1.35 11.36 -6.04
CA HIS A 45 1.16 10.15 -5.22
C HIS A 45 -0.04 9.28 -5.64
N GLY A 46 -1.00 9.80 -6.41
CA GLY A 46 -2.13 9.04 -6.96
C GLY A 46 -3.22 8.60 -5.96
N LEU A 47 -3.13 9.03 -4.69
CA LEU A 47 -4.03 8.60 -3.60
C LEU A 47 -5.10 9.64 -3.28
N THR A 48 -6.24 9.18 -2.77
CA THR A 48 -7.27 10.02 -2.12
C THR A 48 -7.59 9.51 -0.73
N LYS A 49 -8.27 10.33 0.10
CA LYS A 49 -8.69 9.95 1.46
C LYS A 49 -9.52 8.66 1.49
N SER A 50 -10.32 8.41 0.45
CA SER A 50 -11.10 7.18 0.31
C SER A 50 -10.22 5.93 0.15
N ASP A 51 -9.04 6.07 -0.46
CA ASP A 51 -8.15 4.93 -0.74
C ASP A 51 -7.57 4.30 0.55
N ILE A 52 -7.51 5.08 1.62
CA ILE A 52 -7.04 4.67 2.95
C ILE A 52 -8.16 4.64 4.00
N ASN A 53 -9.43 4.64 3.58
CA ASN A 53 -10.56 4.58 4.50
C ASN A 53 -10.73 3.17 5.10
N PRO A 54 -10.57 2.97 6.42
CA PRO A 54 -10.71 1.65 7.06
C PRO A 54 -12.14 1.09 7.04
N LYS A 55 -13.16 1.94 6.81
CA LYS A 55 -14.55 1.50 6.72
C LYS A 55 -14.85 0.78 5.40
N ASP A 56 -14.13 1.11 4.34
CA ASP A 56 -14.29 0.50 3.02
C ASP A 56 -13.38 -0.72 2.87
N ARG A 57 -13.83 -1.84 3.46
CA ARG A 57 -13.06 -3.10 3.55
C ARG A 57 -13.01 -3.89 2.24
N GLN A 58 -13.82 -3.54 1.25
CA GLN A 58 -13.92 -4.26 -0.02
C GLN A 58 -13.25 -3.52 -1.19
N ASN A 59 -12.61 -2.38 -0.92
CA ASN A 59 -11.97 -1.56 -1.94
C ASN A 59 -10.70 -2.20 -2.52
N PHE A 60 -10.90 -3.04 -3.54
CA PHE A 60 -9.80 -3.66 -4.26
C PHE A 60 -9.03 -2.66 -5.12
N SER A 61 -9.70 -1.66 -5.71
CA SER A 61 -9.01 -0.69 -6.58
C SER A 61 -7.98 0.14 -5.82
N SER A 62 -8.26 0.49 -4.57
CA SER A 62 -7.27 1.13 -3.69
C SER A 62 -6.07 0.24 -3.39
N CYS A 63 -6.21 -1.09 -3.39
CA CYS A 63 -5.06 -1.99 -3.23
C CYS A 63 -4.07 -1.80 -4.39
N LEU A 64 -4.56 -1.63 -5.62
CA LEU A 64 -3.71 -1.42 -6.79
C LEU A 64 -3.02 -0.04 -6.74
N LYS A 65 -3.75 1.01 -6.36
CA LYS A 65 -3.16 2.35 -6.18
C LYS A 65 -2.06 2.39 -5.13
N LEU A 66 -2.25 1.66 -4.02
CA LEU A 66 -1.25 1.52 -2.96
C LEU A 66 0.02 0.78 -3.41
N THR A 67 0.01 0.21 -4.61
CA THR A 67 1.17 -0.48 -5.21
C THR A 67 1.78 0.30 -6.39
N SER A 68 1.41 1.58 -6.54
CA SER A 68 1.93 2.41 -7.62
C SER A 68 3.43 2.69 -7.46
N PRO A 69 4.21 2.71 -8.56
CA PRO A 69 5.62 3.09 -8.52
C PRO A 69 5.86 4.50 -7.97
N ASP A 70 4.98 5.45 -8.29
CA ASP A 70 5.14 6.84 -7.88
C ASP A 70 5.03 7.00 -6.36
N LEU A 71 4.08 6.29 -5.73
CA LEU A 71 3.97 6.25 -4.28
C LEU A 71 5.22 5.63 -3.62
N PHE A 72 5.79 4.59 -4.24
CA PHE A 72 7.00 3.95 -3.72
C PHE A 72 8.20 4.88 -3.75
N LYS A 73 8.34 5.69 -4.80
CA LYS A 73 9.39 6.70 -4.91
C LYS A 73 9.30 7.70 -3.75
N ILE A 74 8.11 8.25 -3.51
CA ILE A 74 7.88 9.23 -2.44
C ILE A 74 8.18 8.64 -1.06
N LEU A 75 7.76 7.39 -0.81
CA LEU A 75 8.09 6.70 0.44
C LEU A 75 9.60 6.45 0.57
N ASN A 76 10.26 6.03 -0.50
CA ASN A 76 11.70 5.76 -0.48
C ASN A 76 12.54 7.02 -0.19
N ASP A 77 12.05 8.20 -0.59
CA ASP A 77 12.72 9.48 -0.30
C ASP A 77 12.59 9.90 1.18
N ASN A 78 11.76 9.21 1.98
CA ASN A 78 11.60 9.45 3.41
C ASN A 78 12.07 8.26 4.25
N ASN A 79 13.24 8.41 4.90
CA ASN A 79 13.90 7.40 5.72
C ASN A 79 13.00 6.77 6.82
N GLY A 80 11.99 7.49 7.32
CA GLY A 80 11.07 7.00 8.35
C GLY A 80 10.01 6.01 7.84
N THR A 81 9.86 5.87 6.53
CA THR A 81 8.72 5.12 5.93
C THR A 81 9.11 3.77 5.33
N GLN A 82 10.37 3.35 5.48
CA GLN A 82 10.92 2.15 4.86
C GLN A 82 10.12 0.88 5.17
N GLY A 83 9.63 0.73 6.41
CA GLY A 83 8.77 -0.40 6.77
C GLY A 83 7.48 -0.44 5.96
N THR A 84 6.78 0.70 5.85
CA THR A 84 5.57 0.82 5.02
C THR A 84 5.87 0.57 3.55
N LEU A 85 6.99 1.08 3.02
CA LEU A 85 7.40 0.82 1.64
C LEU A 85 7.54 -0.68 1.37
N ILE A 86 8.30 -1.40 2.19
CA ILE A 86 8.49 -2.85 2.05
C ILE A 86 7.16 -3.59 2.14
N TYR A 87 6.29 -3.20 3.08
CA TYR A 87 4.97 -3.80 3.25
C TYR A 87 4.08 -3.65 2.00
N LEU A 88 4.13 -2.49 1.34
CA LEU A 88 3.39 -2.23 0.10
C LEU A 88 4.03 -2.91 -1.12
N GLN A 89 5.36 -3.07 -1.15
CA GLN A 89 6.04 -3.88 -2.16
C GLN A 89 5.64 -5.36 -2.05
N MET A 90 5.50 -5.90 -0.83
CA MET A 90 4.94 -7.24 -0.61
C MET A 90 3.51 -7.34 -1.12
N LEU A 91 2.67 -6.33 -0.84
CA LEU A 91 1.31 -6.26 -1.40
C LEU A 91 1.32 -6.32 -2.93
N LYS A 92 2.24 -5.59 -3.59
CA LYS A 92 2.42 -5.61 -5.04
C LYS A 92 2.78 -7.00 -5.54
N MET A 93 3.76 -7.67 -4.91
CA MET A 93 4.17 -9.01 -5.29
C MET A 93 3.02 -10.02 -5.15
N ILE A 94 2.27 -9.97 -4.05
CA ILE A 94 1.09 -10.81 -3.83
C ILE A 94 0.02 -10.54 -4.89
N ALA A 95 -0.25 -9.27 -5.20
CA ALA A 95 -1.22 -8.91 -6.22
C ALA A 95 -0.81 -9.43 -7.61
N VAL A 96 0.45 -9.24 -8.01
CA VAL A 96 0.96 -9.75 -9.29
C VAL A 96 0.88 -11.27 -9.35
N ALA A 97 1.38 -11.98 -8.33
CA ALA A 97 1.44 -13.44 -8.34
C ALA A 97 0.07 -14.13 -8.38
N TYR A 98 -0.96 -13.54 -7.77
CA TYR A 98 -2.26 -14.21 -7.59
C TYR A 98 -3.43 -13.55 -8.33
N ILE A 99 -3.30 -12.30 -8.80
CA ILE A 99 -4.36 -11.59 -9.51
C ILE A 99 -4.00 -11.38 -10.99
N ASP A 100 -2.73 -11.12 -11.30
CA ASP A 100 -2.34 -10.90 -12.69
C ASP A 100 -2.40 -12.22 -13.46
N LYS A 101 -3.34 -12.31 -14.39
CA LYS A 101 -3.54 -13.51 -15.21
C LYS A 101 -2.58 -13.56 -16.40
N LYS A 102 -1.72 -12.55 -16.59
CA LYS A 102 -0.70 -12.54 -17.65
C LYS A 102 0.48 -13.46 -17.37
N THR A 103 0.58 -14.01 -16.16
CA THR A 103 1.58 -15.04 -15.82
C THR A 103 1.13 -16.39 -16.38
N THR A 104 1.17 -16.55 -17.70
CA THR A 104 1.14 -17.87 -18.34
C THR A 104 2.47 -18.55 -18.07
N ILE A 105 2.44 -19.70 -17.40
CA ILE A 105 3.53 -20.67 -17.49
C ILE A 105 3.44 -21.19 -18.93
N ALA A 106 4.33 -20.74 -19.80
CA ALA A 106 4.47 -21.33 -21.11
C ALA A 106 5.03 -22.75 -20.90
N GLU A 107 4.23 -23.76 -21.20
CA GLU A 107 4.68 -25.15 -21.38
C GLU A 107 5.42 -25.30 -22.72
#